data_AF-A0A661K4S8-F1
#
_entry.id   AF-A0A661K4S8-F1
#
_cell.length_a   1.000
_cell.length_b   1.000
_cell.length_c   1.000
_cell.angle_alpha   90.00
_cell.angle_beta   90.00
_cell.angle_gamma   90.00
#
_symmetry.space_group_name_H-M   'P 1'
#
loop_
_entity.id
_entity.type
_entity.pdbx_description
1 polymer ?
#
loop_
_entity_poly.entity_id
_entity_poly.type
_entity_poly.pdbx_seq_one_letter_code
_entity_poly.pdbx_strand_id
1 'polypeptide(L)'
;MVFEEMLDIIQGMVAFLPGKTACIAIGVALFLLMGLHFRIGILSLFLILSYLFMRSFMAGRDLYSIGLQRAAAGIILGAFLFFVDVYFLVRIIAGWED
;
A
#
# COMPACT_ATOMS: atom_id res chain seq x y z
N MET A 1 12.34 18.15 3.81
CA MET A 1 12.65 17.28 4.98
C MET A 1 12.03 15.90 4.74
N VAL A 2 12.59 14.80 5.30
CA VAL A 2 12.12 13.41 5.02
C VAL A 2 10.61 13.23 5.25
N PHE A 3 10.05 13.87 6.28
CA PHE A 3 8.62 13.85 6.56
C PHE A 3 7.76 14.47 5.44
N GLU A 4 8.23 15.55 4.79
CA GLU A 4 7.52 16.18 3.67
C GLU A 4 7.50 15.27 2.45
N GLU A 5 8.59 14.55 2.18
CA GLU A 5 8.64 13.54 1.11
C GLU A 5 7.71 12.35 1.42
N MET A 6 7.58 11.94 2.69
CA MET A 6 6.61 10.91 3.07
C MET A 6 5.18 11.37 2.78
N LEU A 7 4.83 12.61 3.13
CA LEU A 7 3.52 13.18 2.82
C LEU A 7 3.28 13.32 1.32
N ASP A 8 4.30 13.74 0.55
CA ASP A 8 4.23 13.85 -0.91
C ASP A 8 3.95 12.49 -1.56
N ILE A 9 4.62 11.42 -1.11
CA ILE A 9 4.35 10.06 -1.59
C ILE A 9 2.91 9.64 -1.23
N ILE A 10 2.47 9.87 0.01
CA ILE A 10 1.12 9.49 0.45
C ILE A 10 0.05 10.24 -0.36
N GLN A 11 0.21 11.55 -0.57
CA GLN A 11 -0.71 12.36 -1.36
C GLN A 11 -0.66 11.98 -2.84
N GLY A 12 0.52 11.65 -3.36
CA GLY A 12 0.73 11.23 -4.74
C GLY A 12 0.04 9.91 -5.08
N MET A 13 -0.29 9.04 -4.11
CA MET A 13 -1.06 7.82 -4.33
C MET A 13 -2.44 8.11 -4.94
N VAL A 14 -3.04 9.26 -4.62
CA VAL A 14 -4.36 9.67 -5.12
C VAL A 14 -4.37 9.80 -6.64
N ALA A 15 -3.26 10.23 -7.25
CA ALA A 15 -3.14 10.36 -8.70
C ALA A 15 -3.18 9.01 -9.44
N PHE A 16 -2.96 7.90 -8.74
CA PHE A 16 -2.97 6.54 -9.29
C PHE A 16 -4.23 5.76 -8.90
N LEU A 17 -5.15 6.38 -8.16
CA LEU A 17 -6.45 5.77 -7.91
C LEU A 17 -7.24 5.65 -9.23
N PRO A 18 -7.97 4.54 -9.42
CA PRO A 18 -8.85 4.41 -10.57
C PRO A 18 -10.03 5.40 -10.47
N GLY A 19 -10.84 5.48 -11.52
CA GLY A 19 -12.00 6.39 -11.54
C GLY A 19 -12.93 6.18 -10.33
N LYS A 20 -13.64 7.23 -9.92
CA LYS A 20 -14.47 7.25 -8.69
C LYS A 20 -15.37 6.01 -8.55
N THR A 21 -16.03 5.60 -9.63
CA THR A 21 -16.89 4.41 -9.67
C THR A 21 -16.13 3.13 -9.32
N ALA A 22 -14.91 2.95 -9.85
CA ALA A 22 -14.07 1.80 -9.55
C ALA A 22 -13.57 1.82 -8.11
N CYS A 23 -13.19 2.99 -7.58
CA CYS A 23 -12.83 3.12 -6.16
C CYS A 23 -13.99 2.71 -5.23
N ILE A 24 -15.22 3.13 -5.55
CA ILE A 24 -16.41 2.71 -4.79
C ILE A 24 -16.60 1.21 -4.88
N ALA A 25 -16.51 0.62 -6.08
CA ALA A 25 -16.64 -0.83 -6.27
C ALA A 25 -15.57 -1.63 -5.50
N ILE A 26 -14.32 -1.19 -5.54
CA ILE A 26 -13.20 -1.78 -4.77
C ILE A 26 -13.47 -1.65 -3.27
N GLY A 27 -13.92 -0.48 -2.82
CA GLY A 27 -14.27 -0.25 -1.41
C GLY A 27 -15.37 -1.16 -0.92
N VAL A 28 -16.44 -1.33 -1.70
CA VAL A 28 -17.54 -2.27 -1.39
C VAL A 28 -17.04 -3.72 -1.39
N ALA A 29 -16.23 -4.11 -2.37
CA ALA A 29 -15.66 -5.45 -2.43
C ALA A 29 -14.76 -5.75 -1.22
N LEU A 30 -13.90 -4.80 -0.84
CA LEU A 30 -13.05 -4.91 0.35
C LEU A 30 -13.89 -4.98 1.64
N PHE A 31 -14.95 -4.19 1.75
CA PHE A 31 -15.85 -4.22 2.89
C PHE A 31 -16.53 -5.59 3.04
N LEU A 32 -17.08 -6.15 1.95
CA LEU A 32 -17.66 -7.49 1.95
C LEU A 32 -16.61 -8.56 2.28
N LEU A 33 -15.41 -8.45 1.70
CA LEU A 33 -14.32 -9.38 1.95
C LEU A 33 -13.85 -9.35 3.41
N MET A 34 -13.81 -8.17 4.04
CA MET A 34 -13.51 -8.04 5.47
C MET A 34 -14.61 -8.66 6.35
N GLY A 35 -15.87 -8.59 5.92
CA GLY A 35 -16.99 -9.23 6.63
C GLY A 35 -16.95 -10.75 6.59
N LEU A 36 -16.50 -11.34 5.47
CA LEU A 36 -16.37 -12.79 5.30
C LEU A 36 -15.05 -13.33 5.87
N HIS A 37 -13.94 -12.68 5.51
CA HIS A 37 -12.58 -13.08 5.86
C HIS A 37 -11.73 -11.85 6.20
N PHE A 38 -11.92 -11.34 7.42
CA PHE A 38 -11.27 -10.12 7.93
C PHE A 38 -9.77 -10.03 7.60
N ARG A 39 -9.01 -11.10 7.86
CA ARG A 39 -7.55 -11.13 7.61
C ARG A 39 -7.21 -10.97 6.12
N ILE A 40 -7.95 -11.68 5.24
CA ILE A 40 -7.74 -11.62 3.79
C ILE A 40 -8.12 -10.22 3.27
N GLY A 41 -9.24 -9.67 3.74
CA GLY A 41 -9.68 -8.32 3.36
C GLY A 41 -8.66 -7.24 3.73
N ILE A 42 -8.06 -7.32 4.92
CA ILE A 42 -6.99 -6.39 5.32
C ILE A 42 -5.73 -6.59 4.48
N LEU A 43 -5.30 -7.84 4.25
CA LEU A 43 -4.16 -8.10 3.37
C LEU A 43 -4.38 -7.50 1.97
N SER A 44 -5.55 -7.71 1.37
CA SER A 44 -5.88 -7.15 0.06
C SER A 44 -5.84 -5.61 0.06
N LEU A 45 -6.32 -4.96 1.12
CA LEU A 45 -6.21 -3.51 1.27
C LEU A 45 -4.73 -3.06 1.30
N PHE A 46 -3.90 -3.71 2.11
CA PHE A 46 -2.48 -3.34 2.21
C PHE A 46 -1.70 -3.63 0.92
N LEU A 47 -2.02 -4.70 0.20
CA LEU A 47 -1.45 -4.95 -1.13
C LEU A 47 -1.80 -3.84 -2.14
N ILE A 48 -3.04 -3.33 -2.10
CA ILE A 48 -3.45 -2.18 -2.92
C ILE A 48 -2.67 -0.92 -2.51
N LEU A 49 -2.51 -0.68 -1.21
CA LEU A 49 -1.71 0.44 -0.70
C LEU A 49 -0.23 0.32 -1.12
N SER A 50 0.37 -0.86 -1.01
CA SER A 50 1.73 -1.17 -1.46
C SER A 50 1.91 -0.90 -2.95
N TYR A 51 0.94 -1.28 -3.78
CA TYR A 51 0.94 -0.98 -5.21
C TYR A 51 0.87 0.53 -5.50
N LEU A 52 -0.08 1.24 -4.88
CA LEU A 52 -0.24 2.69 -5.07
C LEU A 52 0.98 3.47 -4.56
N PHE A 53 1.54 3.04 -3.43
CA PHE A 53 2.78 3.57 -2.87
C PHE A 53 3.92 3.44 -3.87
N MET A 54 4.13 2.24 -4.43
CA MET A 54 5.20 2.00 -5.42
C MET A 54 5.03 2.91 -6.64
N ARG A 55 3.81 3.04 -7.15
CA ARG A 55 3.49 3.93 -8.29
C ARG A 55 3.77 5.40 -7.97
N SER A 56 3.42 5.85 -6.78
CA SER A 56 3.65 7.22 -6.34
C SER A 56 5.12 7.53 -6.05
N PHE A 57 5.83 6.59 -5.43
CA PHE A 57 7.27 6.69 -5.18
C PHE A 57 8.04 6.87 -6.49
N MET A 58 7.69 6.09 -7.52
CA MET A 58 8.34 6.09 -8.84
C MET A 58 7.77 7.12 -9.83
N ALA A 59 6.80 7.95 -9.44
CA ALA A 59 6.05 8.82 -10.36
C ALA A 59 6.96 9.71 -11.24
N GLY A 60 7.32 9.23 -12.43
CA GLY A 60 8.18 9.90 -13.39
C GLY A 60 9.66 9.99 -13.02
N ARG A 61 10.15 9.19 -12.05
CA ARG A 61 11.55 9.19 -11.63
C ARG A 61 12.22 7.84 -11.88
N ASP A 62 13.43 7.88 -12.42
CA ASP A 62 14.32 6.71 -12.43
C ASP A 62 14.88 6.48 -11.02
N LEU A 63 15.09 5.21 -10.65
CA LEU A 63 15.64 4.83 -9.34
C LEU A 63 16.94 5.56 -8.99
N TYR A 64 17.75 5.89 -9.99
CA TYR A 64 19.04 6.56 -9.83
C TYR A 64 18.94 8.09 -9.71
N SER A 65 17.77 8.68 -9.99
CA SER A 65 17.52 10.13 -9.87
C SER A 65 16.72 10.51 -8.62
N ILE A 66 16.42 9.53 -7.76
CA ILE A 66 15.70 9.76 -6.50
C ILE A 66 16.63 10.42 -5.49
N GLY A 67 16.24 11.61 -5.00
CA GLY A 67 16.99 12.30 -3.95
C GLY A 67 17.03 11.51 -2.64
N LEU A 68 18.12 11.64 -1.87
CA LEU A 68 18.36 10.91 -0.63
C LEU A 68 17.18 10.98 0.37
N GLN A 69 16.51 12.12 0.45
CA GLN A 69 15.36 12.32 1.35
C GLN A 69 14.14 11.51 0.93
N ARG A 70 13.86 11.44 -0.37
CA ARG A 70 12.77 10.63 -0.93
C ARG A 70 13.09 9.14 -0.81
N ALA A 71 14.34 8.75 -1.03
CA ALA A 71 14.79 7.38 -0.82
C ALA A 71 14.59 6.94 0.64
N ALA A 72 14.99 7.77 1.61
CA ALA A 72 14.76 7.51 3.02
C ALA A 72 13.26 7.42 3.36
N ALA A 73 12.44 8.33 2.85
CA ALA A 73 10.98 8.30 3.00
C ALA A 73 10.38 7.00 2.43
N GLY A 74 10.83 6.60 1.23
CA GLY A 74 10.40 5.37 0.57
C GLY A 74 10.80 4.12 1.34
N ILE A 75 12.00 4.07 1.92
CA ILE A 75 12.44 2.95 2.76
C ILE A 75 11.58 2.84 4.01
N ILE A 76 11.29 3.96 4.70
CA ILE A 76 10.47 3.96 5.92
C ILE A 76 9.05 3.47 5.63
N LEU A 77 8.40 4.06 4.62
CA LEU A 77 7.02 3.71 4.24
C LEU A 77 6.94 2.29 3.66
N GLY A 78 7.90 1.92 2.80
CA GLY A 78 7.97 0.60 2.17
C GLY A 78 8.22 -0.50 3.19
N ALA A 79 9.11 -0.28 4.16
CA ALA A 79 9.35 -1.24 5.24
C ALA A 79 8.09 -1.45 6.09
N PHE A 80 7.38 -0.37 6.45
CA PHE A 80 6.12 -0.47 7.18
C PHE A 80 5.09 -1.33 6.42
N LEU A 81 4.86 -1.02 5.15
CA LEU A 81 3.92 -1.76 4.31
C LEU A 81 4.32 -3.23 4.16
N PHE A 82 5.61 -3.50 3.91
CA PHE A 82 6.14 -4.86 3.79
C PHE A 82 5.92 -5.69 5.05
N PHE A 83 6.24 -5.15 6.23
CA PHE A 83 6.06 -5.89 7.48
C PHE A 83 4.58 -6.16 7.80
N VAL A 84 3.69 -5.22 7.46
CA VAL A 84 2.25 -5.43 7.62
C VAL A 84 1.76 -6.53 6.65
N ASP A 85 2.16 -6.48 5.38
CA ASP A 85 1.82 -7.50 4.38
C ASP A 85 2.30 -8.90 4.82
N VAL A 86 3.56 -9.01 5.24
CA VAL A 86 4.15 -10.27 5.74
C VAL A 86 3.43 -10.77 6.99
N TYR A 87 3.12 -9.89 7.94
CA TYR A 87 2.39 -10.25 9.16
C TYR A 87 1.03 -10.87 8.83
N PHE A 88 0.24 -10.23 7.97
CA PHE A 88 -1.07 -10.76 7.58
C PHE A 88 -0.94 -12.05 6.77
N LEU A 89 0.04 -12.13 5.86
CA LEU A 89 0.30 -13.34 5.09
C LEU A 89 0.59 -14.54 6.00
N VAL A 90 1.52 -14.38 6.95
CA VAL A 90 1.87 -15.44 7.92
C VAL A 90 0.65 -15.82 8.77
N ARG A 91 -0.13 -14.84 9.24
CA ARG A 91 -1.34 -15.09 10.05
C ARG A 91 -2.48 -15.76 9.26
N ILE A 92 -2.53 -15.59 7.95
CA ILE A 92 -3.48 -16.28 7.08
C ILE A 92 -3.03 -17.73 6.88
N ILE A 93 -1.75 -17.95 6.53
CA ILE A 93 -1.18 -19.30 6.32
C ILE A 93 -1.28 -20.13 7.60
N ALA A 94 -0.84 -19.58 8.74
CA ALA A 94 -0.89 -20.28 10.03
C ALA A 94 -2.34 -20.54 10.50
N GLY A 95 -3.31 -19.74 10.05
CA GLY A 95 -4.72 -19.96 10.36
C GLY A 95 -5.43 -20.91 9.39
N TRP A 96 -4.72 -21.49 8.42
CA TRP A 96 -5.21 -22.55 7.52
C TRP A 96 -4.72 -23.94 7.93
N GLU A 97 -3.79 -24.04 8.89
CA GLU A 97 -3.34 -25.31 9.46
C GLU A 97 -4.29 -25.86 10.54
N ASP A 98 -5.21 -25.03 11.06
CA ASP A 98 -6.30 -25.42 11.98
C ASP A 98 -7.60 -25.74 11.19
#